data_AF-A0A0C3DCP4-F1
#
_entry.id   AF-A0A0C3DCP4-F1
#
_cell.length_a   1.000
_cell.length_b   1.000
_cell.length_c   1.000
_cell.angle_alpha   90.00
_cell.angle_beta   90.00
_cell.angle_gamma   90.00
#
_symmetry.space_group_name_H-M   'P 1'
#
loop_
_entity.id
_entity.type
_entity.pdbx_description
1 polymer ?
#
loop_
_entity_poly.entity_id
_entity_poly.type
_entity_poly.pdbx_seq_one_letter_code
_entity_poly.pdbx_strand_id
1 'polypeptide(L)'
;RQHRIWLIDHHVAAIGYETHRELRDWLRHCLKKGVGEQGSATQDVLNNCGVTGTELQEQWANQWEIQLSIRAHAPAKLKKELDTVFLMQADLDSSNKLLQLAWTTIERGNTTPSILDALASFEHSHAKLMTKAEAFYSSLNVHDQFPELSNVSLDFMQTLLMARDLKINIRKRAIGSFFEWDKLNCAVGGKDKPLGVCMVICPLLHLR
;
A
#
# COMPACT_ATOMS: atom_id res chain seq x y z
N ARG A 1 -42.04 -27.91 -21.92
CA ARG A 1 -40.57 -27.95 -21.66
C ARG A 1 -39.76 -27.76 -22.94
N GLN A 2 -40.03 -28.52 -24.01
CA GLN A 2 -39.29 -28.44 -25.28
C GLN A 2 -39.28 -27.02 -25.91
N HIS A 3 -40.43 -26.33 -25.94
CA HIS A 3 -40.50 -24.95 -26.48
C HIS A 3 -39.64 -23.93 -25.71
N ARG A 4 -39.49 -24.11 -24.39
CA ARG A 4 -38.65 -23.25 -23.55
C ARG A 4 -37.17 -23.48 -23.81
N ILE A 5 -36.77 -24.73 -24.03
CA ILE A 5 -35.38 -25.10 -24.38
C ILE A 5 -35.03 -24.49 -25.74
N TRP A 6 -35.92 -24.64 -26.73
CA TRP A 6 -35.71 -24.07 -28.06
C TRP A 6 -35.57 -22.54 -28.05
N LEU A 7 -36.41 -21.84 -27.27
CA LEU A 7 -36.30 -20.39 -27.11
C LEU A 7 -34.98 -19.96 -26.45
N ILE A 8 -34.51 -20.72 -25.46
CA ILE A 8 -33.22 -20.45 -24.81
C ILE A 8 -32.07 -20.68 -25.80
N ASP A 9 -32.06 -21.80 -26.52
CA ASP A 9 -31.00 -22.10 -27.50
C ASP A 9 -30.97 -21.06 -28.63
N HIS A 10 -32.14 -20.64 -29.11
CA HIS A 10 -32.22 -19.59 -30.13
C HIS A 10 -31.71 -18.24 -29.62
N HIS A 11 -32.03 -17.89 -28.37
CA HIS A 11 -31.56 -16.65 -27.76
C HIS A 11 -30.04 -16.69 -27.51
N VAL A 12 -29.50 -17.82 -27.04
CA VAL A 12 -28.06 -18.02 -26.86
C VAL A 12 -27.33 -17.96 -28.21
N ALA A 13 -27.90 -18.54 -29.27
CA ALA A 13 -27.33 -18.47 -30.62
C ALA A 13 -27.32 -17.04 -31.16
N ALA A 14 -28.38 -16.27 -30.94
CA ALA A 14 -28.45 -14.86 -31.34
C ALA A 14 -27.40 -14.02 -30.59
N ILE A 15 -27.28 -14.19 -29.27
CA ILE A 15 -26.23 -13.55 -28.46
C ILE A 15 -24.83 -13.96 -28.95
N GLY A 16 -24.62 -15.24 -29.25
CA GLY A 16 -23.36 -15.75 -29.79
C GLY A 16 -22.97 -15.13 -31.13
N TYR A 17 -23.94 -14.90 -32.02
CA TYR A 17 -23.71 -14.26 -33.31
C TYR A 17 -23.38 -12.77 -33.18
N GLU A 18 -24.12 -12.05 -32.33
CA GLU A 18 -23.90 -10.63 -32.04
C GLU A 18 -22.51 -10.40 -31.41
N THR A 19 -22.18 -11.19 -30.38
CA THR A 19 -20.88 -11.13 -29.70
C THR A 19 -19.72 -11.42 -30.65
N HIS A 20 -19.85 -12.42 -31.54
CA HIS A 20 -18.81 -12.72 -32.53
C HIS A 20 -18.64 -11.60 -33.57
N ARG A 21 -19.72 -10.89 -33.91
CA ARG A 21 -19.69 -9.74 -34.82
C ARG A 21 -19.00 -8.53 -34.18
N GLU A 22 -19.31 -8.24 -32.92
CA GLU A 22 -18.71 -7.13 -32.16
C GLU A 22 -17.27 -7.43 -31.68
N LEU A 23 -16.89 -8.71 -31.59
CA LEU A 23 -15.57 -9.15 -31.11
C LEU A 23 -14.42 -8.50 -31.89
N ARG A 24 -14.59 -8.33 -33.20
CA ARG A 24 -13.56 -7.73 -34.05
C ARG A 24 -13.33 -6.25 -33.72
N ASP A 25 -14.40 -5.51 -33.46
CA ASP A 25 -14.33 -4.10 -33.07
C ASP A 25 -13.80 -3.94 -31.66
N TRP A 26 -14.22 -4.82 -30.75
CA TRP A 26 -13.70 -4.89 -29.39
C TRP A 26 -12.18 -5.17 -29.38
N LEU A 27 -11.71 -6.18 -30.12
CA LEU A 27 -10.29 -6.50 -30.25
C LEU A 27 -9.49 -5.32 -30.81
N ARG A 28 -10.00 -4.66 -31.85
CA ARG A 28 -9.38 -3.44 -32.40
C ARG A 28 -9.29 -2.32 -31.38
N HIS A 29 -10.35 -2.13 -30.59
CA HIS A 29 -10.38 -1.12 -29.54
C HIS A 29 -9.38 -1.44 -28.43
N CYS A 30 -9.33 -2.69 -27.95
CA CYS A 30 -8.37 -3.15 -26.95
C CYS A 30 -6.92 -2.97 -27.43
N LEU A 31 -6.61 -3.32 -28.68
CA LEU A 31 -5.28 -3.13 -29.27
C LEU A 31 -4.90 -1.64 -29.33
N LYS A 32 -5.83 -0.78 -29.76
CA LYS A 32 -5.55 0.66 -29.90
C LYS A 32 -5.47 1.39 -28.57
N LYS A 33 -6.52 1.28 -27.74
CA LYS A 33 -6.68 1.99 -26.48
C LYS A 33 -5.92 1.32 -25.33
N GLY A 34 -6.13 0.01 -25.14
CA GLY A 34 -5.58 -0.73 -24.02
C GLY A 34 -4.09 -1.07 -24.16
N VAL A 35 -3.62 -1.37 -25.37
CA VAL A 35 -2.20 -1.72 -25.59
C VAL A 35 -1.42 -0.53 -26.13
N GLY A 36 -1.91 0.11 -27.20
CA GLY A 36 -1.22 1.22 -27.87
C GLY A 36 -1.09 2.46 -26.99
N GLU A 37 -2.22 3.10 -26.67
CA GLU A 37 -2.22 4.36 -25.92
C GLU A 37 -1.68 4.21 -24.49
N GLN A 38 -2.03 3.11 -23.81
CA GLN A 38 -1.49 2.83 -22.48
C GLN A 38 -0.02 2.45 -22.51
N GLY A 39 0.43 1.74 -23.55
CA GLY A 39 1.83 1.45 -23.79
C GLY A 39 2.64 2.73 -23.97
N SER A 40 2.14 3.69 -24.77
CA SER A 40 2.79 5.01 -24.90
C SER A 40 2.82 5.78 -23.59
N ALA A 41 1.70 5.84 -22.85
CA ALA A 41 1.65 6.55 -21.57
C ALA A 41 2.59 5.92 -20.53
N THR A 42 2.69 4.59 -20.51
CA THR A 42 3.62 3.87 -19.63
C THR A 42 5.07 4.12 -20.05
N GLN A 43 5.34 4.14 -21.35
CA GLN A 43 6.66 4.45 -21.88
C GLN A 43 7.09 5.88 -21.51
N ASP A 44 6.18 6.85 -21.55
CA ASP A 44 6.45 8.22 -21.12
C ASP A 44 6.82 8.28 -19.62
N VAL A 45 6.10 7.53 -18.78
CA VAL A 45 6.44 7.39 -17.34
C VAL A 45 7.82 6.76 -17.17
N LEU A 46 8.13 5.68 -17.90
CA LEU A 46 9.43 5.01 -17.83
C LEU A 46 10.57 5.94 -18.28
N ASN A 47 10.38 6.69 -19.36
CA ASN A 47 11.34 7.66 -19.86
C ASN A 47 11.61 8.77 -18.81
N ASN A 48 10.56 9.20 -18.10
CA ASN A 48 10.67 10.20 -17.04
C ASN A 48 11.31 9.67 -15.75
N CYS A 49 11.30 8.35 -15.51
CA CYS A 49 11.93 7.76 -14.33
C CYS A 49 13.45 7.77 -14.38
N GLY A 50 14.08 7.96 -15.54
CA GLY A 50 15.54 8.05 -15.68
C GLY A 50 16.30 6.75 -15.37
N VAL A 51 15.59 5.62 -15.25
CA VAL A 51 16.14 4.28 -14.95
C VAL A 51 15.99 3.41 -16.20
N THR A 52 17.00 2.58 -16.50
CA THR A 52 16.96 1.72 -17.68
C THR A 52 15.95 0.57 -17.51
N GLY A 53 15.34 0.11 -18.60
CA GLY A 53 14.39 -1.01 -18.56
C GLY A 53 15.01 -2.30 -18.02
N THR A 54 16.30 -2.51 -18.26
CA THR A 54 17.08 -3.66 -17.75
C THR A 54 17.24 -3.61 -16.23
N GLU A 55 17.53 -2.44 -15.66
CA GLU A 55 17.59 -2.27 -14.21
C GLU A 55 16.22 -2.51 -13.56
N LEU A 56 15.13 -2.05 -14.18
CA LEU A 56 13.78 -2.31 -13.68
C LEU A 56 13.41 -3.80 -13.67
N GLN A 57 13.85 -4.55 -14.69
CA GLN A 57 13.64 -6.00 -14.76
C GLN A 57 14.46 -6.75 -13.69
N GLU A 58 15.71 -6.36 -13.49
CA GLU A 58 16.55 -6.93 -12.43
C GLU A 58 15.99 -6.62 -11.04
N GLN A 59 15.55 -5.38 -10.83
CA GLN A 59 14.88 -4.96 -9.59
C GLN A 59 13.58 -5.72 -9.36
N TRP A 60 12.81 -6.01 -10.41
CA TRP A 60 11.61 -6.83 -10.32
C TRP A 60 11.93 -8.28 -9.94
N ALA A 61 12.95 -8.89 -10.55
CA ALA A 61 13.40 -10.24 -10.23
C ALA A 61 13.87 -10.35 -8.77
N ASN A 62 14.72 -9.43 -8.32
CA ASN A 62 15.19 -9.36 -6.93
C ASN A 62 14.02 -9.21 -5.95
N GLN A 63 13.02 -8.40 -6.30
CA GLN A 63 11.81 -8.25 -5.47
C GLN A 63 10.98 -9.52 -5.41
N TRP A 64 10.85 -10.23 -6.53
CA TRP A 64 10.13 -11.50 -6.61
C TRP A 64 10.78 -12.57 -5.73
N GLU A 65 12.11 -12.71 -5.80
CA GLU A 65 12.86 -13.65 -4.96
C GLU A 65 12.70 -13.35 -3.47
N ILE A 66 12.79 -12.08 -3.08
CA ILE A 66 12.57 -11.65 -1.68
C ILE A 66 11.13 -11.95 -1.22
N GLN A 67 10.13 -11.76 -2.11
CA GLN A 67 8.72 -12.01 -1.79
C GLN A 67 8.39 -13.51 -1.67
N LEU A 68 9.05 -14.36 -2.45
CA LEU A 68 8.91 -15.81 -2.35
C LEU A 68 9.73 -16.41 -1.21
N SER A 69 10.70 -15.68 -0.67
CA SER A 69 11.45 -16.12 0.50
C SER A 69 10.53 -16.26 1.74
N ILE A 70 10.76 -17.31 2.52
CA ILE A 70 10.04 -17.61 3.78
C ILE A 70 10.09 -16.44 4.78
N ARG A 71 11.08 -15.54 4.63
CA ARG A 71 11.25 -14.33 5.44
C ARG A 71 10.19 -13.26 5.19
N ALA A 72 9.32 -13.38 4.18
CA ALA A 72 8.32 -12.36 3.83
C ALA A 72 7.31 -12.05 4.97
N HIS A 73 7.10 -12.96 5.92
CA HIS A 73 6.18 -12.80 7.06
C HIS A 73 6.82 -12.28 8.36
N ALA A 74 8.15 -12.41 8.53
CA ALA A 74 8.86 -11.87 9.70
C ALA A 74 8.79 -10.34 9.86
N PRO A 75 8.78 -9.52 8.77
CA PRO A 75 8.77 -8.05 8.86
C PRO A 75 7.50 -7.47 9.51
N ALA A 76 6.36 -8.15 9.43
CA ALA A 76 5.11 -7.63 10.00
C ALA A 76 5.11 -7.72 11.53
N LYS A 77 5.67 -8.80 12.09
CA LYS A 77 5.83 -8.96 13.54
C LYS A 77 6.89 -7.98 14.05
N LEU A 78 8.06 -7.95 13.41
CA LEU A 78 9.14 -7.02 13.78
C LEU A 78 8.66 -5.56 13.75
N LYS A 79 7.90 -5.17 12.72
CA LYS A 79 7.31 -3.83 12.63
C LYS A 79 6.44 -3.50 13.85
N LYS A 80 5.54 -4.40 14.25
CA LYS A 80 4.66 -4.15 15.41
C LYS A 80 5.45 -3.92 16.69
N GLU A 81 6.51 -4.71 16.89
CA GLU A 81 7.37 -4.57 18.07
C GLU A 81 8.27 -3.33 17.99
N LEU A 82 8.66 -2.88 16.79
CA LEU A 82 9.36 -1.60 16.62
C LEU A 82 8.43 -0.41 16.83
N ASP A 83 7.18 -0.48 16.34
CA ASP A 83 6.17 0.56 16.54
C ASP A 83 5.88 0.77 18.04
N THR A 84 5.91 -0.28 18.86
CA THR A 84 5.78 -0.15 20.32
C THR A 84 7.00 0.51 20.95
N VAL A 85 8.22 0.20 20.50
CA VAL A 85 9.44 0.88 20.95
C VAL A 85 9.39 2.37 20.61
N PHE A 86 9.02 2.73 19.38
CA PHE A 86 8.90 4.14 18.97
C PHE A 86 7.86 4.89 19.79
N LEU A 87 6.72 4.26 20.09
CA LEU A 87 5.69 4.83 20.94
C LEU A 87 6.22 5.08 22.36
N MET A 88 6.88 4.09 22.96
CA MET A 88 7.49 4.23 24.28
C MET A 88 8.52 5.37 24.32
N GLN A 89 9.31 5.53 23.28
CA GLN A 89 10.32 6.58 23.19
C GLN A 89 9.69 7.98 23.11
N ALA A 90 8.63 8.14 22.30
CA ALA A 90 7.89 9.40 22.22
C ALA A 90 7.25 9.79 23.56
N ASP A 91 6.68 8.82 24.28
CA ASP A 91 6.08 9.03 25.61
C ASP A 91 7.14 9.40 26.66
N LEU A 92 8.33 8.78 26.57
CA LEU A 92 9.47 9.09 27.43
C LEU A 92 10.04 10.48 27.16
N ASP A 93 10.15 10.88 25.89
CA ASP A 93 10.59 12.22 25.51
C ASP A 93 9.60 13.30 25.96
N SER A 94 8.30 13.02 25.85
CA SER A 94 7.24 13.90 26.38
C SER A 94 7.35 14.04 27.90
N SER A 95 7.52 12.91 28.61
CA SER A 95 7.70 12.89 30.06
C SER A 95 8.96 13.64 30.50
N ASN A 96 10.06 13.53 29.75
CA ASN A 96 11.29 14.26 30.03
C ASN A 96 11.11 15.77 29.84
N LYS A 97 10.40 16.20 28.78
CA LYS A 97 10.05 17.62 28.59
C LYS A 97 9.19 18.17 29.74
N LEU A 98 8.24 17.38 30.24
CA LEU A 98 7.42 17.74 31.39
C LEU A 98 8.25 17.84 32.68
N LEU A 99 9.20 16.92 32.88
CA LEU A 99 10.15 16.99 33.99
C LEU A 99 10.97 18.27 33.97
N GLN A 100 11.55 18.62 32.81
CA GLN A 100 12.30 19.86 32.62
C GLN A 100 11.43 21.10 32.90
N LEU A 101 10.16 21.08 32.47
CA LEU A 101 9.22 22.15 32.76
C LEU A 101 8.87 22.24 34.26
N ALA A 102 8.73 21.09 34.93
CA ALA A 102 8.52 21.04 36.37
C ALA A 102 9.71 21.62 37.13
N TRP A 103 10.94 21.24 36.76
CA TRP A 103 12.17 21.81 37.32
C TRP A 103 12.23 23.32 37.17
N THR A 104 12.06 23.85 35.95
CA THR A 104 12.10 25.29 35.69
C THR A 104 10.97 26.09 36.35
N THR A 105 9.86 25.44 36.71
CA THR A 105 8.75 26.06 37.46
C THR A 105 9.05 26.07 38.96
N ILE A 106 9.66 25.00 39.48
CA ILE A 106 10.01 24.85 40.89
C ILE A 106 11.21 25.71 41.26
N GLU A 107 12.20 25.83 40.38
CA GLU A 107 13.35 26.73 40.53
C GLU A 107 12.93 28.21 40.58
N ARG A 108 11.74 28.54 40.05
CA ARG A 108 11.12 29.87 40.10
C ARG A 108 10.23 30.08 41.34
N GLY A 109 9.87 29.02 42.05
CA GLY A 109 8.99 29.03 43.22
C GLY A 109 9.74 28.72 44.51
N ASN A 110 9.03 28.74 45.65
CA ASN A 110 9.60 28.29 46.92
C ASN A 110 9.60 26.76 46.98
N THR A 111 10.80 26.16 47.08
CA THR A 111 11.02 24.70 47.09
C THR A 111 10.71 24.08 48.44
N THR A 112 9.79 23.10 48.46
CA THR A 112 9.54 22.22 49.62
C THR A 112 10.34 20.91 49.45
N PRO A 113 11.01 20.40 50.50
CA PRO A 113 11.82 19.17 50.42
C PRO A 113 11.05 17.94 49.87
N SER A 114 9.77 17.82 50.24
CA SER A 114 8.89 16.75 49.73
C SER A 114 8.66 16.78 48.22
N ILE A 115 8.73 17.96 47.58
CA ILE A 115 8.55 18.10 46.12
C ILE A 115 9.85 17.68 45.41
N LEU A 116 11.00 17.99 45.98
CA LEU A 116 12.30 17.57 45.47
C LEU A 116 12.47 16.04 45.53
N ASP A 117 12.06 15.42 46.63
CA ASP A 117 12.09 13.95 46.76
C ASP A 117 11.16 13.26 45.75
N ALA A 118 9.96 13.82 45.53
CA ALA A 118 9.03 13.29 44.53
C ALA A 118 9.57 13.40 43.09
N LEU A 119 10.27 14.51 42.78
CA LEU A 119 10.94 14.70 41.48
C LEU A 119 12.10 13.73 41.30
N ALA A 120 12.98 13.59 42.30
CA ALA A 120 14.09 12.65 42.24
C ALA A 120 13.59 11.19 42.06
N SER A 121 12.50 10.83 42.74
CA SER A 121 11.83 9.53 42.55
C SER A 121 11.27 9.37 41.13
N PHE A 122 10.72 10.44 40.55
CA PHE A 122 10.18 10.41 39.20
C PHE A 122 11.30 10.35 38.14
N GLU A 123 12.39 11.10 38.30
CA GLU A 123 13.59 11.00 37.45
C GLU A 123 14.21 9.61 37.49
N HIS A 124 14.33 9.02 38.69
CA HIS A 124 14.83 7.66 38.83
C HIS A 124 13.91 6.65 38.12
N SER A 125 12.59 6.85 38.21
CA SER A 125 11.60 6.03 37.52
C SER A 125 11.69 6.18 36.00
N HIS A 126 11.90 7.41 35.50
CA HIS A 126 12.10 7.72 34.08
C HIS A 126 13.38 7.07 33.54
N ALA A 127 14.51 7.23 34.23
CA ALA A 127 15.78 6.58 33.87
C ALA A 127 15.65 5.05 33.83
N LYS A 128 14.97 4.47 34.83
CA LYS A 128 14.71 3.01 34.87
C LYS A 128 13.82 2.54 33.72
N LEU A 129 12.84 3.34 33.31
CA LEU A 129 11.99 3.01 32.17
C LEU A 129 12.77 3.11 30.84
N MET A 130 13.68 4.08 30.73
CA MET A 130 14.56 4.23 29.57
C MET A 130 15.49 3.02 29.40
N THR A 131 16.15 2.57 30.47
CA THR A 131 16.98 1.36 30.42
C THR A 131 16.17 0.11 30.03
N LYS A 132 14.89 0.02 30.43
CA LYS A 132 14.01 -1.08 30.00
C LYS A 132 13.64 -1.00 28.53
N ALA A 133 13.42 0.20 27.98
CA ALA A 133 13.14 0.40 26.56
C ALA A 133 14.37 0.01 25.70
N GLU A 134 15.58 0.40 26.13
CA GLU A 134 16.84 0.00 25.49
C GLU A 134 17.07 -1.52 25.57
N ALA A 135 16.77 -2.13 26.71
CA ALA A 135 16.85 -3.59 26.87
C ALA A 135 15.82 -4.32 25.99
N PHE A 136 14.62 -3.78 25.82
CA PHE A 136 13.59 -4.33 24.95
C PHE A 136 13.98 -4.21 23.47
N TYR A 137 14.60 -3.09 23.07
CA TYR A 137 15.20 -2.95 21.75
C TYR A 137 16.32 -3.97 21.51
N SER A 138 17.18 -4.20 22.52
CA SER A 138 18.26 -5.18 22.44
C SER A 138 17.73 -6.63 22.36
N SER A 139 16.62 -6.94 23.05
CA SER A 139 16.03 -8.29 23.05
C SER A 139 15.29 -8.63 21.74
N LEU A 140 14.85 -7.62 20.99
CA LEU A 140 14.27 -7.80 19.65
C LEU A 140 15.26 -8.43 18.66
N ASN A 141 16.55 -8.38 18.99
CA ASN A 141 17.63 -9.06 18.28
C ASN A 141 17.58 -8.82 16.76
N VAL A 142 17.27 -7.58 16.40
CA VAL A 142 17.08 -7.15 15.01
C VAL A 142 18.36 -7.35 14.22
N HIS A 143 19.52 -7.23 14.87
CA HIS A 143 20.83 -7.39 14.26
C HIS A 143 21.17 -8.85 13.93
N ASP A 144 20.72 -9.84 14.72
CA ASP A 144 20.88 -11.27 14.38
C ASP A 144 19.90 -11.69 13.28
N GLN A 145 18.67 -11.15 13.31
CA GLN A 145 17.68 -11.42 12.26
C GLN A 145 17.96 -10.65 10.98
N PHE A 146 18.68 -9.54 11.02
CA PHE A 146 18.99 -8.70 9.86
C PHE A 146 20.40 -8.13 10.05
N PRO A 147 21.46 -8.91 9.71
CA PRO A 147 22.84 -8.47 9.91
C PRO A 147 23.20 -7.22 9.10
N GLU A 148 22.47 -6.98 8.01
CA GLU A 148 22.51 -5.75 7.19
C GLU A 148 22.14 -4.48 7.97
N LEU A 149 21.46 -4.61 9.12
CA LEU A 149 20.99 -3.52 9.97
C LEU A 149 21.81 -3.37 11.28
N SER A 150 22.94 -4.08 11.40
CA SER A 150 23.77 -4.16 12.63
C SER A 150 24.30 -2.82 13.16
N ASN A 151 24.48 -1.82 12.30
CA ASN A 151 25.09 -0.52 12.65
C ASN A 151 24.17 0.69 12.37
N VAL A 152 22.86 0.47 12.40
CA VAL A 152 21.89 1.46 11.95
C VAL A 152 21.24 2.15 13.15
N SER A 153 21.18 3.48 13.13
CA SER A 153 20.52 4.24 14.20
C SER A 153 19.01 3.98 14.22
N LEU A 154 18.39 4.14 15.39
CA LEU A 154 16.95 3.97 15.57
C LEU A 154 16.14 4.91 14.67
N ASP A 155 16.58 6.16 14.50
CA ASP A 155 15.94 7.15 13.61
C ASP A 155 15.99 6.74 12.13
N PHE A 156 17.09 6.10 11.72
CA PHE A 156 17.19 5.54 10.37
C PHE A 156 16.25 4.36 10.20
N MET A 157 16.15 3.47 11.21
CA MET A 157 15.19 2.37 11.20
C MET A 157 13.75 2.87 11.07
N GLN A 158 13.40 3.95 11.77
CA GLN A 158 12.09 4.61 11.65
C GLN A 158 11.86 5.10 10.22
N THR A 159 12.84 5.82 9.65
CA THR A 159 12.77 6.35 8.29
C THR A 159 12.63 5.23 7.25
N LEU A 160 13.39 4.15 7.40
CA LEU A 160 13.34 2.98 6.52
C LEU A 160 11.96 2.30 6.55
N LEU A 161 11.37 2.20 7.74
CA LEU A 161 10.07 1.58 7.95
C LEU A 161 8.94 2.43 7.34
N MET A 162 9.02 3.75 7.48
CA MET A 162 8.13 4.70 6.79
C MET A 162 8.27 4.62 5.26
N ALA A 163 9.50 4.57 4.75
CA ALA A 163 9.76 4.42 3.32
C ALA A 163 9.19 3.11 2.76
N ARG A 164 9.30 2.01 3.52
CA ARG A 164 8.68 0.72 3.16
C ARG A 164 7.17 0.81 3.07
N ASP A 165 6.51 1.46 4.03
CA ASP A 165 5.06 1.63 4.02
C ASP A 165 4.60 2.48 2.85
N LEU A 166 5.31 3.57 2.56
CA LEU A 166 5.06 4.41 1.40
C LEU A 166 5.18 3.58 0.11
N LYS A 167 6.24 2.76 -0.01
CA LYS A 167 6.43 1.83 -1.13
C LYS A 167 5.26 0.85 -1.27
N ILE A 168 4.80 0.25 -0.17
CA ILE A 168 3.65 -0.67 -0.18
C ILE A 168 2.36 0.05 -0.60
N ASN A 169 2.13 1.25 -0.09
CA ASN A 169 0.95 2.05 -0.41
C ASN A 169 0.93 2.47 -1.89
N ILE A 170 2.07 2.89 -2.44
CA ILE A 170 2.22 3.20 -3.87
C ILE A 170 1.94 1.94 -4.70
N ARG A 171 2.50 0.78 -4.33
CA ARG A 171 2.21 -0.48 -5.04
C ARG A 171 0.74 -0.85 -5.01
N LYS A 172 0.09 -0.78 -3.84
CA LYS A 172 -1.35 -1.06 -3.71
C LYS A 172 -2.17 -0.12 -4.59
N ARG A 173 -1.81 1.17 -4.65
CA ARG A 173 -2.46 2.16 -5.50
C ARG A 173 -2.20 1.91 -6.99
N ALA A 174 -0.99 1.58 -7.38
CA ALA A 174 -0.63 1.28 -8.77
C ALA A 174 -1.36 0.02 -9.26
N ILE A 175 -1.39 -1.05 -8.44
CA ILE A 175 -2.14 -2.27 -8.70
C ILE A 175 -3.64 -1.96 -8.78
N GLY A 176 -4.17 -1.19 -7.82
CA GLY A 176 -5.57 -0.77 -7.80
C GLY A 176 -5.95 0.04 -9.04
N SER A 177 -5.13 1.00 -9.44
CA SER A 177 -5.33 1.80 -10.65
C SER A 177 -5.25 0.93 -11.91
N PHE A 178 -4.29 0.01 -11.99
CA PHE A 178 -4.19 -0.94 -13.10
C PHE A 178 -5.46 -1.79 -13.24
N PHE A 179 -5.97 -2.34 -12.13
CA PHE A 179 -7.22 -3.08 -12.12
C PHE A 179 -8.46 -2.20 -12.32
N GLU A 180 -8.41 -0.93 -11.95
CA GLU A 180 -9.47 0.05 -12.20
C GLU A 180 -9.54 0.40 -13.69
N TRP A 181 -8.40 0.54 -14.37
CA TRP A 181 -8.35 0.67 -15.83
C TRP A 181 -8.87 -0.59 -16.53
N ASP A 182 -8.48 -1.77 -16.06
CA ASP A 182 -9.02 -3.04 -16.58
C ASP A 182 -10.54 -3.14 -16.37
N LYS A 183 -11.02 -2.72 -15.19
CA LYS A 183 -12.45 -2.67 -14.86
C LYS A 183 -13.22 -1.59 -15.63
N LEU A 184 -12.62 -0.43 -15.89
CA LEU A 184 -13.20 0.62 -16.73
C LEU A 184 -13.28 0.16 -18.18
N ASN A 185 -12.24 -0.51 -18.69
CA ASN A 185 -12.28 -1.17 -19.99
C ASN A 185 -13.40 -2.22 -20.07
N CYS A 186 -13.66 -2.95 -18.98
CA CYS A 186 -14.82 -3.82 -18.87
C CYS A 186 -16.16 -3.04 -18.76
N ALA A 187 -16.17 -1.89 -18.08
CA ALA A 187 -17.35 -1.09 -17.80
C ALA A 187 -17.75 -0.10 -18.91
N VAL A 188 -16.91 0.15 -19.93
CA VAL A 188 -17.35 0.78 -21.19
C VAL A 188 -18.44 -0.07 -21.89
N GLY A 189 -18.58 -1.35 -21.49
CA GLY A 189 -19.76 -2.17 -21.78
C GLY A 189 -21.05 -1.67 -21.10
N GLY A 190 -20.99 -1.08 -19.90
CA GLY A 190 -22.13 -0.62 -19.09
C GLY A 190 -22.68 -1.67 -18.11
N LYS A 191 -23.06 -1.26 -16.90
CA LYS A 191 -23.56 -2.13 -15.80
C LYS A 191 -24.88 -2.85 -16.12
N ASP A 192 -25.65 -2.32 -17.09
CA ASP A 192 -26.92 -2.89 -17.56
C ASP A 192 -26.85 -3.43 -19.00
N LYS A 193 -25.64 -3.58 -19.53
CA LYS A 193 -25.40 -4.14 -20.86
C LYS A 193 -24.61 -5.43 -20.68
N PRO A 194 -25.28 -6.60 -20.73
CA PRO A 194 -24.54 -7.82 -21.00
C PRO A 194 -23.76 -7.62 -22.30
N LEU A 195 -22.52 -8.11 -22.33
CA LEU A 195 -21.65 -8.10 -23.52
C LEU A 195 -22.50 -8.39 -24.78
N GLY A 196 -22.67 -7.39 -25.65
CA GLY A 196 -23.41 -7.55 -26.91
C GLY A 196 -24.70 -6.76 -27.13
N VAL A 197 -24.86 -5.53 -26.62
CA VAL A 197 -25.98 -4.67 -27.08
C VAL A 197 -25.53 -3.24 -27.36
N CYS A 198 -24.96 -3.02 -28.55
CA CYS A 198 -25.09 -1.74 -29.22
C CYS A 198 -26.57 -1.58 -29.66
N MET A 199 -27.41 -1.13 -28.72
CA MET A 199 -28.78 -0.72 -28.99
C MET A 199 -28.75 0.46 -29.96
N VAL A 200 -28.90 0.17 -31.26
CA VAL A 200 -29.28 1.15 -32.26
C VAL A 200 -30.70 1.59 -31.90
N ILE A 201 -30.81 2.84 -31.47
CA ILE A 201 -32.06 3.59 -31.40
C ILE A 201 -32.72 3.49 -32.78
N CYS A 202 -33.86 2.81 -32.85
CA CYS A 202 -34.65 2.63 -34.06
C CYS A 202 -35.44 3.92 -34.32
N PRO A 203 -35.24 4.65 -35.44
CA PRO A 203 -36.19 5.66 -35.89
C PRO A 203 -37.09 4.99 -36.93
N LEU A 204 -38.12 4.27 -36.47
CA LEU A 204 -39.25 3.91 -37.33
C LEU A 204 -40.43 4.80 -36.98
N LEU A 205 -40.34 6.03 -37.46
CA LEU A 205 -41.45 6.94 -37.60
C LEU A 205 -41.41 7.53 -39.01
N HIS A 206 -41.65 6.69 -40.03
CA HIS A 206 -42.31 7.12 -41.26
C HIS A 206 -42.68 5.97 -42.21
N LEU A 207 -43.93 6.07 -42.68
CA LEU A 207 -44.52 5.60 -43.95
C LEU A 207 -45.12 4.18 -44.04
N ARG A 208 -46.47 4.24 -43.97
CA ARG A 208 -47.54 3.35 -44.48
C ARG A 208 -47.91 2.12 -43.67
#